data_AF-A0A6P5GN86-F1
#
_entry.id   AF-A0A6P5GN86-F1
#
_cell.length_a   1.000
_cell.length_b   1.000
_cell.length_c   1.000
_cell.angle_alpha   90.00
_cell.angle_beta   90.00
_cell.angle_gamma   90.00
#
_symmetry.space_group_name_H-M   'P 1'
#
loop_
_entity.id
_entity.type
_entity.pdbx_description
1 polymer ?
#
loop_
_entity_poly.entity_id
_entity_poly.type
_entity_poly.pdbx_seq_one_letter_code
_entity_poly.pdbx_strand_id
1 'polypeptide(L)'
;MMGSSANTKTSSEIASLLDLKPHPEGGFFAETFRDFSITLPKSLLPPHYKVERPVSTAIYFLLPSGSVSHLHRIPCAETWHYYMGEPLTVFELHDDGHIELTVLGPDLNAGHRPQYTVPPNVWFGSFPTLDVESFASDGSLLVKSRKRDSELHYSLVGCTCAPAFQFEDFQLATRDELKALAPNAEPFLNYLVLPS
;
A
#
# COMPACT_ATOMS: atom_id res chain seq x y z
N MET A 1 23.52 0.88 28.02
CA MET A 1 23.74 -0.52 27.63
C MET A 1 23.58 -0.60 26.12
N MET A 2 24.59 -1.10 25.41
CA MET A 2 24.51 -1.33 23.97
C MET A 2 23.45 -2.42 23.74
N GLY A 3 22.34 -2.05 23.10
CA GLY A 3 21.31 -3.00 22.70
C GLY A 3 21.92 -4.02 21.76
N SER A 4 21.74 -5.30 22.08
CA SER A 4 22.01 -6.44 21.22
C SER A 4 21.60 -6.10 19.79
N SER A 5 22.54 -6.23 18.84
CA SER A 5 22.22 -6.24 17.41
C SER A 5 21.32 -7.45 17.16
N ALA A 6 20.01 -7.25 17.24
CA ALA A 6 19.05 -8.24 16.79
C ALA A 6 19.45 -8.60 15.35
N ASN A 7 19.50 -9.90 15.06
CA ASN A 7 19.80 -10.43 13.75
C ASN A 7 18.63 -10.07 12.82
N THR A 8 18.61 -8.83 12.33
CA THR A 8 17.55 -8.29 11.47
C THR A 8 17.64 -9.02 10.13
N LYS A 9 16.59 -9.79 9.82
CA LYS A 9 16.49 -10.48 8.54
C LYS A 9 16.44 -9.47 7.41
N THR A 10 17.08 -9.80 6.28
CA THR A 10 16.96 -8.98 5.08
C THR A 10 15.57 -9.10 4.46
N SER A 11 15.20 -8.17 3.58
CA SER A 11 13.94 -8.26 2.83
C SER A 11 13.84 -9.56 2.04
N SER A 12 14.92 -10.01 1.39
CA SER A 12 14.91 -11.27 0.63
C SER A 12 14.78 -12.50 1.52
N GLU A 13 15.40 -12.50 2.71
CA GLU A 13 15.21 -13.58 3.69
C GLU A 13 13.76 -13.66 4.17
N ILE A 14 13.12 -12.51 4.43
CA ILE A 14 11.71 -12.45 4.82
C ILE A 14 10.80 -12.92 3.69
N ALA A 15 11.03 -12.44 2.47
CA ALA A 15 10.27 -12.87 1.30
C ALA A 15 10.34 -14.39 1.12
N SER A 16 11.52 -14.97 1.28
CA SER A 16 11.73 -16.42 1.22
C SER A 16 11.00 -17.17 2.34
N LEU A 17 11.13 -16.71 3.60
CA LEU A 17 10.51 -17.36 4.76
C LEU A 17 8.98 -17.32 4.76
N LEU A 18 8.39 -16.30 4.11
CA LEU A 18 6.94 -16.12 4.02
C LEU A 18 6.36 -16.53 2.65
N ASP A 19 7.17 -17.12 1.76
CA ASP A 19 6.79 -17.49 0.38
C ASP A 19 6.16 -16.32 -0.41
N LEU A 20 6.71 -15.12 -0.26
CA LEU A 20 6.22 -13.92 -0.94
C LEU A 20 6.64 -13.92 -2.41
N LYS A 21 5.71 -13.53 -3.27
CA LYS A 21 5.91 -13.40 -4.72
C LYS A 21 5.81 -11.94 -5.14
N PRO A 22 6.47 -11.50 -6.22
CA PRO A 22 6.31 -10.13 -6.71
C PRO A 22 4.84 -9.78 -6.96
N HIS A 23 4.39 -8.62 -6.49
CA HIS A 23 3.03 -8.12 -6.74
C HIS A 23 2.99 -7.25 -8.01
N PRO A 24 1.92 -7.26 -8.83
CA PRO A 24 1.84 -6.45 -10.05
C PRO A 24 2.02 -4.94 -9.82
N GLU A 25 1.64 -4.44 -8.66
CA GLU A 25 1.78 -3.03 -8.29
C GLU A 25 3.14 -2.68 -7.68
N GLY A 26 4.06 -3.65 -7.56
CA GLY A 26 5.34 -3.49 -6.86
C GLY A 26 5.32 -4.07 -5.44
N GLY A 27 6.51 -4.33 -4.89
CA GLY A 27 6.67 -5.10 -3.65
C GLY A 27 6.43 -6.60 -3.84
N PHE A 28 6.28 -7.31 -2.73
CA PHE A 28 6.05 -8.75 -2.67
C PHE A 28 4.86 -9.07 -1.78
N PHE A 29 4.09 -10.10 -2.11
CA PHE A 29 2.90 -10.49 -1.36
C PHE A 29 2.69 -12.00 -1.29
N ALA A 30 1.90 -12.44 -0.33
CA ALA A 30 1.33 -13.78 -0.29
C ALA A 30 -0.07 -13.73 0.35
N GLU A 31 -1.06 -14.37 -0.28
CA GLU A 31 -2.38 -14.54 0.32
C GLU A 31 -2.31 -15.61 1.41
N THR A 32 -2.70 -15.23 2.63
CA THR A 32 -2.65 -16.09 3.82
C THR A 32 -4.02 -16.56 4.27
N PHE A 33 -5.07 -15.88 3.82
CA PHE A 33 -6.44 -16.17 4.21
C PHE A 33 -7.42 -15.77 3.11
N ARG A 34 -8.42 -16.63 2.88
CA ARG A 34 -9.60 -16.36 2.06
C ARG A 34 -10.81 -17.09 2.64
N ASP A 35 -11.86 -16.34 2.98
CA ASP A 35 -13.02 -16.87 3.69
C ASP A 35 -14.12 -17.39 2.73
N PHE A 36 -14.06 -18.69 2.43
CA PHE A 36 -15.05 -19.38 1.61
C PHE A 36 -16.31 -19.84 2.37
N SER A 37 -16.52 -19.43 3.62
CA SER A 37 -17.72 -19.81 4.38
C SER A 37 -19.01 -19.33 3.71
N ILE A 38 -18.96 -18.18 3.03
CA ILE A 38 -20.07 -17.60 2.27
C ILE A 38 -19.52 -17.00 0.97
N THR A 39 -20.23 -17.25 -0.13
CA THR A 39 -20.03 -16.50 -1.39
C THR A 39 -21.03 -15.36 -1.44
N LEU A 40 -20.54 -14.12 -1.53
CA LEU A 40 -21.34 -12.92 -1.72
C LEU A 40 -21.68 -12.79 -3.21
N PRO A 41 -22.95 -13.02 -3.62
CA PRO A 41 -23.32 -12.93 -5.02
C PRO A 41 -23.22 -11.48 -5.49
N LYS A 42 -22.78 -11.28 -6.75
CA LYS A 42 -22.60 -9.96 -7.34
C LYS A 42 -23.87 -9.08 -7.23
N SER A 43 -25.05 -9.68 -7.32
CA SER A 43 -26.34 -8.97 -7.23
C SER A 43 -26.59 -8.31 -5.88
N LEU A 44 -25.87 -8.70 -4.82
CA LEU A 44 -25.96 -8.09 -3.49
C LEU A 44 -24.78 -7.15 -3.18
N LEU A 45 -23.84 -6.99 -4.13
CA LEU A 45 -22.69 -6.11 -3.98
C LEU A 45 -22.96 -4.74 -4.64
N PRO A 46 -22.33 -3.66 -4.15
CA PRO A 46 -22.34 -2.36 -4.81
C PRO A 46 -21.92 -2.43 -6.31
N PRO A 47 -22.36 -1.47 -7.15
CA PRO A 47 -22.16 -1.53 -8.61
C PRO A 47 -20.69 -1.61 -9.09
N HIS A 48 -19.74 -1.14 -8.28
CA HIS A 48 -18.31 -1.15 -8.61
C HIS A 48 -17.67 -2.55 -8.57
N TYR A 49 -18.33 -3.52 -7.93
CA TYR A 49 -17.88 -4.91 -7.90
C TYR A 49 -18.27 -5.64 -9.19
N LYS A 50 -17.28 -6.20 -9.87
CA LYS A 50 -17.46 -6.84 -11.19
C LYS A 50 -17.83 -8.31 -11.09
N VAL A 51 -17.53 -8.96 -9.97
CA VAL A 51 -17.73 -10.40 -9.73
C VAL A 51 -18.24 -10.68 -8.31
N GLU A 52 -18.84 -11.86 -8.14
CA GLU A 52 -19.10 -12.43 -6.81
C GLU A 52 -17.78 -12.80 -6.10
N ARG A 53 -17.81 -12.91 -4.77
CA ARG A 53 -16.57 -13.09 -4.00
C ARG A 53 -16.78 -13.71 -2.63
N PRO A 54 -15.72 -14.30 -2.05
CA PRO A 54 -15.68 -14.69 -0.64
C PRO A 54 -15.88 -13.50 0.31
N VAL A 55 -16.09 -13.76 1.60
CA VAL A 55 -16.36 -12.71 2.60
C VAL A 55 -15.17 -11.77 2.78
N SER A 56 -13.96 -12.32 2.84
CA SER A 56 -12.75 -11.52 3.09
C SER A 56 -11.48 -12.24 2.66
N THR A 57 -10.40 -11.49 2.50
CA THR A 57 -9.04 -11.98 2.26
C THR A 57 -8.06 -11.29 3.18
N ALA A 58 -6.93 -11.96 3.47
CA ALA A 58 -5.77 -11.32 4.05
C ALA A 58 -4.49 -11.73 3.32
N ILE A 59 -3.55 -10.79 3.23
CA ILE A 59 -2.23 -11.00 2.63
C ILE A 59 -1.13 -10.55 3.58
N TYR A 60 0.07 -11.12 3.42
CA TYR A 60 1.30 -10.40 3.74
C TYR A 60 1.69 -9.52 2.56
N PHE A 61 2.23 -8.33 2.84
CA PHE A 61 2.82 -7.44 1.85
C PHE A 61 4.16 -6.89 2.37
N LEU A 62 5.21 -7.01 1.57
CA LEU A 62 6.56 -6.56 1.88
C LEU A 62 6.99 -5.53 0.83
N LEU A 63 7.41 -4.36 1.30
CA LEU A 63 7.89 -3.28 0.44
C LEU A 63 9.32 -2.87 0.82
N PRO A 64 10.33 -3.28 0.04
CA PRO A 64 11.70 -2.82 0.20
C PRO A 64 11.89 -1.35 -0.20
N SER A 65 12.87 -0.68 0.40
CA SER A 65 13.31 0.66 -0.02
C SER A 65 13.66 0.70 -1.50
N GLY A 66 13.31 1.82 -2.15
CA GLY A 66 13.45 2.01 -3.59
C GLY A 66 12.32 1.40 -4.43
N SER A 67 11.39 0.68 -3.80
CA SER A 67 10.15 0.20 -4.43
C SER A 67 8.95 1.02 -3.98
N VAL A 68 7.86 0.97 -4.75
CA VAL A 68 6.56 1.55 -4.39
C VAL A 68 5.47 0.52 -4.65
N SER A 69 4.37 0.61 -3.91
CA SER A 69 3.06 0.11 -4.36
C SER A 69 2.44 1.21 -5.21
N HIS A 70 2.31 0.96 -6.50
CA HIS A 70 1.82 1.93 -7.47
C HIS A 70 0.35 2.26 -7.21
N LEU A 71 -0.06 3.46 -7.61
CA LEU A 71 -1.43 3.93 -7.44
C LEU A 71 -2.42 3.00 -8.12
N HIS A 72 -3.36 2.53 -7.32
CA HIS A 72 -4.42 1.64 -7.74
C HIS A 72 -5.71 1.94 -6.97
N ARG A 73 -6.81 1.33 -7.42
CA ARG A 73 -8.12 1.47 -6.80
C ARG A 73 -8.82 0.12 -6.78
N ILE A 74 -9.45 -0.15 -5.65
CA ILE A 74 -10.27 -1.35 -5.43
C ILE A 74 -11.59 -0.95 -4.76
N PRO A 75 -12.69 -1.71 -4.99
CA PRO A 75 -14.00 -1.39 -4.44
C PRO A 75 -14.19 -1.85 -3.00
N CYS A 76 -13.29 -2.65 -2.43
CA CYS A 76 -13.32 -3.03 -1.02
C CYS A 76 -12.55 -2.02 -0.16
N ALA A 77 -12.94 -1.92 1.11
CA ALA A 77 -12.09 -1.29 2.10
C ALA A 77 -10.89 -2.21 2.36
N GLU A 78 -9.70 -1.63 2.48
CA GLU A 78 -8.49 -2.37 2.77
C GLU A 78 -7.85 -1.88 4.06
N THR A 79 -7.76 -2.79 5.04
CA THR A 79 -7.12 -2.50 6.33
C THR A 79 -5.67 -2.97 6.30
N TRP A 80 -4.77 -2.02 6.51
CA TRP A 80 -3.33 -2.20 6.59
C TRP A 80 -2.91 -2.36 8.05
N HIS A 81 -2.01 -3.32 8.30
CA HIS A 81 -1.51 -3.68 9.62
C HIS A 81 0.01 -3.68 9.59
N TYR A 82 0.65 -2.79 10.36
CA TYR A 82 2.09 -2.80 10.50
C TYR A 82 2.56 -4.02 11.30
N TYR A 83 3.50 -4.79 10.76
CA TYR A 83 4.11 -5.92 11.47
C TYR A 83 5.55 -5.63 11.90
N MET A 84 6.42 -5.22 10.98
CA MET A 84 7.83 -4.93 11.30
C MET A 84 8.54 -4.14 10.19
N GLY A 85 9.75 -3.68 10.49
CA GLY A 85 10.61 -2.92 9.58
C GLY A 85 10.58 -1.42 9.87
N GLU A 86 10.64 -0.62 8.81
CA GLU A 86 10.49 0.82 8.85
C GLU A 86 9.03 1.23 8.62
N PRO A 87 8.62 2.45 9.02
CA PRO A 87 7.27 2.94 8.72
C PRO A 87 7.02 3.03 7.21
N LEU A 88 5.78 2.77 6.81
CA LEU A 88 5.28 2.85 5.45
C LEU A 88 4.30 4.03 5.33
N THR A 89 4.40 4.85 4.30
CA THR A 89 3.40 5.88 4.02
C THR A 89 2.38 5.33 3.02
N VAL A 90 1.10 5.37 3.39
CA VAL A 90 -0.03 5.19 2.49
C VAL A 90 -0.40 6.57 1.94
N PHE A 91 -0.42 6.68 0.61
CA PHE A 91 -0.89 7.85 -0.11
C PHE A 91 -2.29 7.57 -0.63
N GLU A 92 -3.20 8.51 -0.43
CA GLU A 92 -4.56 8.48 -0.92
C GLU A 92 -4.87 9.75 -1.71
N LEU A 93 -5.57 9.57 -2.83
CA LEU A 93 -6.11 10.64 -3.67
C LEU A 93 -7.60 10.39 -3.87
N HIS A 94 -8.41 11.31 -3.36
CA HIS A 94 -9.86 11.26 -3.43
C HIS A 94 -10.39 11.92 -4.71
N ASP A 95 -11.62 11.58 -5.10
CA ASP A 95 -12.28 12.09 -6.31
C ASP A 95 -12.56 13.62 -6.29
N ASP A 96 -12.41 14.27 -5.13
CA ASP A 96 -12.47 15.74 -5.00
C ASP A 96 -11.09 16.41 -5.10
N GLY A 97 -10.03 15.63 -5.34
CA GLY A 97 -8.64 16.08 -5.41
C GLY A 97 -7.95 16.18 -4.05
N HIS A 98 -8.63 15.82 -2.95
CA HIS A 98 -8.00 15.77 -1.63
C HIS A 98 -6.92 14.69 -1.58
N ILE A 99 -5.78 15.02 -0.97
CA ILE A 99 -4.67 14.10 -0.74
C ILE A 99 -4.56 13.84 0.76
N GLU A 100 -4.53 12.57 1.12
CA GLU A 100 -4.26 12.09 2.46
C GLU A 100 -2.97 11.25 2.48
N LEU A 101 -2.17 11.45 3.52
CA LEU A 101 -0.90 10.75 3.72
C LEU A 101 -0.90 10.18 5.13
N THR A 102 -1.04 8.87 5.23
CA THR A 102 -1.04 8.18 6.52
C THR A 102 0.24 7.37 6.72
N VAL A 103 0.96 7.65 7.80
CA VAL A 103 2.16 6.88 8.16
C VAL A 103 1.77 5.66 9.00
N LEU A 104 1.92 4.49 8.40
CA LEU A 104 1.73 3.20 9.04
C LEU A 104 3.02 2.78 9.77
N GLY A 105 2.95 2.59 11.09
CA GLY A 105 4.13 2.28 11.89
C GLY A 105 3.87 2.29 13.40
N PRO A 106 4.91 1.99 14.21
CA PRO A 106 4.73 1.75 15.64
C PRO A 106 4.85 3.01 16.53
N ASP A 107 5.40 4.12 16.01
CA ASP A 107 5.65 5.33 16.80
C ASP A 107 4.42 6.23 16.92
N LEU A 108 3.62 5.99 17.96
CA LEU A 108 2.40 6.75 18.23
C LEU A 108 2.67 8.24 18.53
N ASN A 109 3.84 8.57 19.10
CA ASN A 109 4.18 9.97 19.42
C ASN A 109 4.51 10.76 18.16
N ALA A 110 5.08 10.10 17.15
CA ALA A 110 5.26 10.65 15.80
C ALA A 110 3.95 10.65 14.97
N GLY A 111 2.83 10.21 15.54
CA GLY A 111 1.54 10.17 14.86
C GLY A 111 1.35 8.94 13.97
N HIS A 112 2.26 7.96 14.00
CA HIS A 112 2.07 6.74 13.22
C HIS A 112 0.82 5.98 13.68
N ARG A 113 0.29 5.17 12.77
CA ARG A 113 -0.83 4.25 13.06
C ARG A 113 -0.38 2.83 12.78
N PRO A 114 -0.37 1.93 13.77
CA PRO A 114 -0.07 0.51 13.52
C PRO A 114 -1.14 -0.17 12.66
N GLN A 115 -2.33 0.41 12.58
CA GLN A 115 -3.43 -0.04 11.74
C GLN A 115 -4.12 1.16 11.10
N TYR A 116 -4.46 1.05 9.82
CA TYR A 116 -5.19 2.06 9.06
C TYR A 116 -6.08 1.39 8.01
N THR A 117 -7.20 2.01 7.65
CA THR A 117 -8.12 1.47 6.64
C THR A 117 -8.31 2.48 5.53
N VAL A 118 -7.86 2.13 4.32
CA VAL A 118 -8.17 2.87 3.10
C VAL A 118 -9.64 2.63 2.73
N PRO A 119 -10.44 3.68 2.50
CA PRO A 119 -11.84 3.52 2.11
C PRO A 119 -12.01 2.87 0.72
N PRO A 120 -13.15 2.24 0.46
CA PRO A 120 -13.53 1.77 -0.88
C PRO A 120 -13.39 2.83 -1.96
N ASN A 121 -12.91 2.43 -3.14
CA ASN A 121 -12.86 3.25 -4.35
C ASN A 121 -12.00 4.53 -4.26
N VAL A 122 -11.08 4.61 -3.31
CA VAL A 122 -10.05 5.66 -3.27
C VAL A 122 -8.85 5.24 -4.13
N TRP A 123 -8.20 6.19 -4.80
CA TRP A 123 -6.90 5.93 -5.42
C TRP A 123 -5.84 5.93 -4.33
N PHE A 124 -5.11 4.83 -4.19
CA PHE A 124 -4.09 4.75 -3.17
C PHE A 124 -2.89 3.93 -3.61
N GLY A 125 -1.78 4.17 -2.94
CA GLY A 125 -0.51 3.47 -3.13
C GLY A 125 0.33 3.66 -1.88
N SER A 126 1.53 3.10 -1.86
CA SER A 126 2.41 3.25 -0.69
C SER A 126 3.88 3.25 -1.04
N PHE A 127 4.67 3.81 -0.13
CA PHE A 127 6.12 3.85 -0.24
C PHE A 127 6.76 3.81 1.15
N PRO A 128 7.98 3.26 1.32
CA PRO A 128 8.69 3.31 2.59
C PRO A 128 8.88 4.77 3.02
N THR A 129 8.40 5.15 4.20
CA THR A 129 8.28 6.57 4.62
C THR A 129 9.61 7.30 4.49
N LEU A 130 10.70 6.62 4.85
CA LEU A 130 12.04 7.18 4.87
C LEU A 130 12.71 7.27 3.48
N ASP A 131 12.06 6.82 2.40
CA ASP A 131 12.47 7.09 1.02
C ASP A 131 12.11 8.51 0.57
N VAL A 132 11.31 9.24 1.36
CA VAL A 132 10.94 10.63 1.11
C VAL A 132 11.42 11.49 2.28
N GLU A 133 12.26 12.48 1.98
CA GLU A 133 12.83 13.39 2.97
C GLU A 133 11.82 14.47 3.39
N SER A 134 11.06 14.98 2.43
CA SER A 134 10.00 15.96 2.68
C SER A 134 8.98 15.99 1.53
N PHE A 135 7.77 16.42 1.86
CA PHE A 135 6.69 16.62 0.89
C PHE A 135 5.77 17.76 1.35
N ALA A 136 4.99 18.31 0.41
CA ALA A 136 3.91 19.24 0.72
C ALA A 136 2.59 18.48 0.84
N SER A 137 1.74 18.85 1.80
CA SER A 137 0.45 18.18 2.06
C SER A 137 -0.54 18.31 0.90
N ASP A 138 -0.37 19.29 0.02
CA ASP A 138 -1.17 19.48 -1.20
C ASP A 138 -0.61 18.72 -2.41
N GLY A 139 0.42 17.88 -2.21
CA GLY A 139 1.07 17.10 -3.26
C GLY A 139 2.05 17.87 -4.14
N SER A 140 2.20 19.19 -3.95
CA SER A 140 3.02 20.05 -4.83
C SER A 140 4.52 19.84 -4.75
N LEU A 141 4.98 19.08 -3.74
CA LEU A 141 6.39 18.80 -3.52
C LEU A 141 6.58 17.36 -3.04
N LEU A 142 7.58 16.69 -3.60
CA LEU A 142 8.13 15.44 -3.09
C LEU A 142 9.65 15.45 -3.29
N VAL A 143 10.39 15.39 -2.20
CA VAL A 143 11.85 15.30 -2.20
C VAL A 143 12.25 13.90 -1.76
N LYS A 144 12.83 13.13 -2.68
CA LYS A 144 13.30 11.77 -2.39
C LYS A 144 14.56 11.82 -1.53
N SER A 145 14.62 10.93 -0.54
CA SER A 145 15.84 10.63 0.20
C SER A 145 16.91 10.07 -0.73
N ARG A 146 18.15 10.03 -0.25
CA ARG A 146 19.24 9.29 -0.90
C ARG A 146 18.86 7.81 -1.00
N LYS A 147 19.33 7.14 -2.06
CA LYS A 147 19.14 5.69 -2.24
C LYS A 147 19.63 4.94 -1.00
N ARG A 148 18.79 4.01 -0.52
CA ARG A 148 19.06 3.18 0.66
C ARG A 148 19.14 1.72 0.23
N ASP A 149 19.74 0.89 1.07
CA ASP A 149 19.89 -0.53 0.79
C ASP A 149 18.54 -1.25 0.94
N SER A 150 18.00 -1.77 -0.16
CA SER A 150 16.69 -2.44 -0.17
C SER A 150 16.67 -3.71 0.68
N GLU A 151 17.83 -4.36 0.88
CA GLU A 151 17.90 -5.56 1.72
C GLU A 151 17.80 -5.23 3.22
N LEU A 152 18.20 -4.03 3.63
CA LEU A 152 18.24 -3.62 5.03
C LEU A 152 17.07 -2.72 5.44
N HIS A 153 16.45 -2.04 4.47
CA HIS A 153 15.37 -1.09 4.68
C HIS A 153 14.11 -1.56 3.95
N TYR A 154 13.07 -1.92 4.71
CA TYR A 154 11.79 -2.42 4.19
C TYR A 154 10.67 -2.20 5.20
N SER A 155 9.43 -2.36 4.74
CA SER A 155 8.24 -2.46 5.59
C SER A 155 7.52 -3.78 5.32
N LEU A 156 7.27 -4.57 6.36
CA LEU A 156 6.38 -5.74 6.30
C LEU A 156 5.04 -5.37 6.96
N VAL A 157 3.97 -5.53 6.20
CA VAL A 157 2.61 -5.23 6.62
C VAL A 157 1.68 -6.40 6.26
N GLY A 158 0.49 -6.40 6.84
CA GLY A 158 -0.63 -7.22 6.40
C GLY A 158 -1.73 -6.36 5.83
N CYS A 159 -2.41 -6.84 4.79
CA CYS A 159 -3.58 -6.16 4.24
C CYS A 159 -4.79 -7.09 4.29
N THR A 160 -5.90 -6.58 4.81
CA THR A 160 -7.17 -7.31 4.91
C THR A 160 -8.23 -6.60 4.09
N CYS A 161 -8.85 -7.30 3.16
CA CYS A 161 -9.96 -6.80 2.36
C CYS A 161 -11.27 -7.48 2.77
N ALA A 162 -12.30 -6.68 3.01
CA ALA A 162 -13.66 -7.15 3.24
C ALA A 162 -14.66 -6.20 2.54
N PRO A 163 -15.45 -6.66 1.57
CA PRO A 163 -15.44 -7.97 0.90
C PRO A 163 -14.08 -8.40 0.33
N ALA A 164 -13.89 -9.70 0.08
CA ALA A 164 -12.63 -10.26 -0.42
C ALA A 164 -12.12 -9.55 -1.69
N PHE A 165 -10.80 -9.42 -1.78
CA PHE A 165 -10.11 -8.93 -2.98
C PHE A 165 -10.32 -9.88 -4.16
N GLN A 166 -10.51 -9.29 -5.34
CA GLN A 166 -10.57 -9.96 -6.63
C GLN A 166 -9.83 -9.11 -7.67
N PHE A 167 -8.96 -9.75 -8.48
CA PHE A 167 -8.16 -9.06 -9.49
C PHE A 167 -9.01 -8.39 -10.57
N GLU A 168 -10.21 -8.91 -10.85
CA GLU A 168 -11.13 -8.32 -11.80
C GLU A 168 -11.50 -6.88 -11.44
N ASP A 169 -11.54 -6.53 -10.15
CA ASP A 169 -11.88 -5.17 -9.71
C ASP A 169 -10.69 -4.23 -9.64
N PHE A 170 -9.47 -4.80 -9.60
CA PHE A 170 -8.23 -4.05 -9.46
C PHE A 170 -8.01 -3.14 -10.67
N GLN A 171 -7.77 -1.86 -10.38
CA GLN A 171 -7.53 -0.83 -11.38
C GLN A 171 -6.21 -0.17 -11.08
N LEU A 172 -5.24 -0.28 -12.00
CA LEU A 172 -4.03 0.53 -11.96
C LEU A 172 -4.32 1.91 -12.53
N ALA A 173 -3.82 2.93 -11.85
CA ALA A 173 -3.99 4.29 -12.29
C ALA A 173 -3.18 4.59 -13.56
N THR A 174 -3.73 5.47 -14.40
CA THR A 174 -2.99 6.09 -15.49
C THR A 174 -2.62 7.52 -15.14
N ARG A 175 -1.52 8.02 -15.71
CA ARG A 175 -1.09 9.40 -15.48
C ARG A 175 -2.15 10.41 -15.93
N ASP A 176 -2.76 10.19 -17.09
CA ASP A 176 -3.75 11.11 -17.65
C ASP A 176 -4.99 11.23 -16.76
N GLU A 177 -5.45 10.10 -16.20
CA GLU A 177 -6.58 10.06 -15.26
C GLU A 177 -6.29 10.85 -13.99
N LEU A 178 -5.15 10.60 -13.35
CA LEU A 178 -4.84 11.25 -12.07
C LEU A 178 -4.40 12.70 -12.21
N LYS A 179 -3.81 13.09 -13.34
CA LYS A 179 -3.43 14.49 -13.59
C LYS A 179 -4.64 15.41 -13.69
N ALA A 180 -5.75 14.91 -14.22
CA ALA A 180 -7.01 15.66 -14.26
C ALA A 180 -7.59 15.88 -12.85
N LEU A 181 -7.41 14.91 -11.96
CA LEU A 181 -7.93 14.91 -10.60
C LEU A 181 -7.09 15.74 -9.62
N ALA A 182 -5.76 15.64 -9.71
CA ALA A 182 -4.82 16.36 -8.86
C ALA A 182 -3.69 17.00 -9.68
N PRO A 183 -3.96 18.11 -10.39
CA PRO A 183 -2.98 18.73 -11.29
C PRO A 183 -1.72 19.23 -10.59
N ASN A 184 -1.81 19.54 -9.29
CA ASN A 184 -0.68 20.00 -8.48
C ASN A 184 0.17 18.85 -7.92
N ALA A 185 -0.32 17.61 -7.96
CA ALA A 185 0.35 16.45 -7.35
C ALA A 185 1.37 15.76 -8.28
N GLU A 186 1.80 16.43 -9.36
CA GLU A 186 2.70 15.87 -10.37
C GLU A 186 3.96 15.20 -9.78
N PRO A 187 4.61 15.70 -8.71
CA PRO A 187 5.72 14.98 -8.06
C PRO A 187 5.35 13.59 -7.52
N PHE A 188 4.16 13.44 -6.91
CA PHE A 188 3.66 12.15 -6.43
C PHE A 188 3.20 11.26 -7.57
N LEU A 189 2.50 11.81 -8.57
CA LEU A 189 2.10 11.04 -9.75
C LEU A 189 3.32 10.50 -10.51
N ASN A 190 4.40 11.28 -10.56
CA ASN A 190 5.67 10.83 -11.13
C ASN A 190 6.32 9.69 -10.35
N TYR A 191 6.05 9.60 -9.06
CA TYR A 191 6.66 8.63 -8.17
C TYR A 191 5.84 7.34 -8.04
N LEU A 192 4.51 7.45 -8.01
CA LEU A 192 3.60 6.35 -7.69
C LEU A 192 2.83 5.81 -8.90
N VAL A 193 2.87 6.46 -10.06
CA VAL A 193 2.25 5.92 -11.28
C VAL A 193 3.32 5.28 -12.16
N LEU A 194 3.01 4.10 -12.70
CA LEU A 194 3.90 3.41 -13.64
C LEU A 194 4.27 4.34 -14.81
N PRO A 195 5.52 4.26 -15.32
CA PRO A 195 5.89 4.94 -16.55
C PRO A 195 5.08 4.35 -17.71
N SER A 196 4.48 5.23 -18.51
CA SER A 196 3.85 4.90 -19.80
C SER A 196 4.88 4.59 -20.87
#